data_AF-A0A3P6EMN9-F1
#
_entry.id   AF-A0A3P6EMN9-F1
#
_cell.length_a   1.000
_cell.length_b   1.000
_cell.length_c   1.000
_cell.angle_alpha   90.00
_cell.angle_beta   90.00
_cell.angle_gamma   90.00
#
_symmetry.space_group_name_H-M   'P 1'
#
loop_
_entity.id
_entity.type
_entity.pdbx_description
1 polymer ?
#
loop_
_entity_poly.entity_id
_entity_poly.type
_entity_poly.pdbx_seq_one_letter_code
_entity_poly.pdbx_strand_id
1 'polypeptide(L)'
;DLETTSLEERLCFEIEEINGPIEISECCDGLVCFYCLTQAVRVINTATETPLDHHQILSNQRPPCANGLLYWLTGDEQGYPSTQTKLIVFDIHTEMFQVTSTPPFITPDASSDKIGLCNLNGRLCISELKGDCKQEFWWRVEECNKWERIFSVDLNSTSCWFGGITSQPLTPLAISRDNNKVVLSLSYQESLVDFDLDLTRLFIICIILVTMAWLFLIFQVYHSLFLLSKTICRLQ
;
A
#
# COMPACT_ATOMS: atom_id res chain seq x y z
N ASP A 1 41.02 33.23 1.80
CA ASP A 1 39.70 32.93 1.20
C ASP A 1 39.79 31.80 0.18
N LEU A 2 40.41 30.68 0.56
CA LEU A 2 40.74 29.57 -0.35
C LEU A 2 40.33 28.20 0.25
N GLU A 3 39.29 28.20 1.09
CA GLU A 3 38.78 26.99 1.76
C GLU A 3 37.28 26.74 1.52
N THR A 4 36.55 27.72 0.99
CA THR A 4 35.10 27.58 0.73
C THR A 4 34.79 26.96 -0.62
N THR A 5 35.72 26.99 -1.59
CA THR A 5 35.50 26.43 -2.94
C THR A 5 35.68 24.91 -3.01
N SER A 6 36.45 24.30 -2.09
CA SER A 6 36.71 22.85 -2.12
C SER A 6 35.61 22.01 -1.47
N LEU A 7 34.74 22.61 -0.66
CA LEU A 7 33.60 21.92 -0.05
C LEU A 7 32.39 21.86 -1.00
N GLU A 8 32.16 22.92 -1.79
CA GLU A 8 31.13 22.91 -2.85
C GLU A 8 31.51 21.95 -3.99
N GLU A 9 32.79 21.85 -4.37
CA GLU A 9 33.25 20.89 -5.39
C GLU A 9 33.28 19.44 -4.93
N ARG A 10 33.33 19.16 -3.61
CA ARG A 10 33.30 17.78 -3.07
C ARG A 10 31.90 17.19 -2.91
N LEU A 11 30.85 18.03 -2.96
CA LEU A 11 29.45 17.60 -2.96
C LEU A 11 28.90 17.39 -4.38
N CYS A 12 29.69 17.68 -5.42
CA CYS A 12 29.50 17.09 -6.73
C CYS A 12 29.81 15.60 -6.62
N PHE A 13 28.82 14.82 -6.16
CA PHE A 13 28.75 13.42 -6.55
C PHE A 13 28.96 13.40 -8.06
N GLU A 14 30.02 12.73 -8.51
CA GLU A 14 30.03 12.16 -9.86
C GLU A 14 28.79 11.26 -9.89
N ILE A 15 27.67 11.82 -10.34
CA ILE A 15 26.54 11.05 -10.81
C ILE A 15 27.12 10.36 -12.04
N GLU A 16 27.82 9.24 -11.83
CA GLU A 16 28.16 8.30 -12.88
C GLU A 16 26.90 8.14 -13.71
N GLU A 17 27.01 8.50 -14.98
CA GLU A 17 25.96 8.60 -15.99
C GLU A 17 24.78 7.65 -15.66
N ILE A 18 23.77 8.15 -14.92
CA ILE A 18 22.57 7.35 -14.62
C ILE A 18 21.85 7.23 -15.95
N ASN A 19 22.13 6.13 -16.65
CA ASN A 19 21.56 5.82 -17.94
C ASN A 19 20.10 5.39 -17.74
N GLY A 20 19.17 6.34 -17.80
CA GLY A 20 17.74 6.08 -17.71
C GLY A 20 16.91 7.32 -17.35
N PRO A 21 15.58 7.21 -17.41
CA PRO A 21 14.69 8.27 -16.91
C PRO A 21 14.86 8.39 -15.39
N ILE A 22 15.25 9.58 -14.94
CA ILE A 22 15.35 9.97 -13.53
C ILE A 22 14.02 10.59 -13.11
N GLU A 23 13.51 10.17 -11.96
CA GLU A 23 12.36 10.79 -11.31
C GLU A 23 12.76 11.48 -10.00
N ILE A 24 11.91 12.40 -9.56
CA ILE A 24 12.09 13.20 -8.35
C ILE A 24 10.94 12.90 -7.39
N SER A 25 11.27 12.62 -6.13
CA SER A 25 10.28 12.43 -5.07
C SER A 25 9.48 13.70 -4.80
N GLU A 26 8.46 13.59 -3.96
CA GLU A 26 7.87 14.80 -3.37
C GLU A 26 8.90 15.50 -2.47
N CYS A 27 8.70 16.79 -2.25
CA CYS A 27 9.54 17.58 -1.35
C CYS A 27 9.26 17.18 0.11
N CYS A 28 10.31 16.86 0.83
CA CYS A 28 10.36 16.40 2.20
C CYS A 28 11.19 17.34 3.03
N ASP A 29 10.56 18.23 3.80
CA ASP A 29 11.26 19.22 4.61
C ASP A 29 12.32 20.03 3.80
N GLY A 30 12.02 20.30 2.52
CA GLY A 30 12.93 21.02 1.61
C GLY A 30 13.89 20.13 0.82
N LEU A 31 13.92 18.81 1.08
CA LEU A 31 14.73 17.84 0.36
C LEU A 31 13.93 17.09 -0.70
N VAL A 32 14.60 16.64 -1.75
CA VAL A 32 14.04 15.76 -2.77
C VAL A 32 15.01 14.61 -3.03
N CYS A 33 14.47 13.42 -3.30
CA CYS A 33 15.25 12.26 -3.72
C CYS A 33 15.18 12.11 -5.24
N PHE A 34 16.35 11.95 -5.86
CA PHE A 34 16.47 11.52 -7.25
C PHE A 34 16.56 10.00 -7.29
N TYR A 35 15.78 9.35 -8.13
CA TYR A 35 15.80 7.90 -8.29
C TYR A 35 15.65 7.49 -9.75
N CYS A 36 16.22 6.33 -10.10
CA CYS A 36 16.13 5.75 -11.43
C CYS A 36 15.03 4.69 -11.46
N LEU A 37 14.15 4.75 -12.46
CA LEU A 37 13.09 3.76 -12.64
C LEU A 37 13.62 2.42 -13.18
N THR A 38 14.67 2.47 -13.98
CA THR A 38 15.13 1.33 -14.79
C THR A 38 16.33 0.58 -14.19
N GLN A 39 16.95 1.11 -13.15
CA GLN A 39 18.13 0.52 -12.53
C GLN A 39 17.93 0.39 -11.02
N ALA A 40 18.41 -0.72 -10.45
CA ALA A 40 18.45 -0.90 -9.00
C ALA A 40 19.36 0.15 -8.37
N VAL A 41 18.83 0.86 -7.38
CA VAL A 41 19.60 1.84 -6.61
C VAL A 41 20.15 1.15 -5.36
N ARG A 42 21.48 1.21 -5.20
CA ARG A 42 22.15 0.76 -3.98
C ARG A 42 22.13 1.87 -2.94
N VAL A 43 21.86 1.50 -1.70
CA VAL A 43 21.90 2.42 -0.56
C VAL A 43 23.24 2.30 0.16
N ILE A 44 23.93 3.44 0.33
CA ILE A 44 25.20 3.54 1.05
C ILE A 44 24.99 4.48 2.23
N ASN A 45 25.38 4.04 3.43
CA ASN A 45 25.43 4.94 4.56
C ASN A 45 26.74 5.74 4.49
N THR A 46 26.64 7.05 4.22
CA THR A 46 27.80 7.94 4.08
C THR A 46 28.55 8.13 5.40
N ALA A 47 27.86 8.06 6.55
CA ALA A 47 28.49 8.19 7.86
C ALA A 47 29.40 7.01 8.21
N THR A 48 29.12 5.82 7.66
CA THR A 48 29.92 4.61 7.91
C THR A 48 30.71 4.15 6.68
N GLU A 49 30.50 4.77 5.51
CA GLU A 49 31.02 4.35 4.19
C GLU A 49 30.76 2.87 3.84
N THR A 50 29.85 2.22 4.55
CA THR A 50 29.50 0.82 4.33
C THR A 50 28.18 0.73 3.57
N PRO A 51 28.09 -0.09 2.51
CA PRO A 51 26.80 -0.43 1.91
C PRO A 51 25.86 -1.00 2.97
N LEU A 52 24.57 -0.67 2.92
CA LEU A 52 23.58 -1.43 3.68
C LEU A 52 23.48 -2.81 3.05
N ASP A 53 24.16 -3.77 3.69
CA ASP A 53 24.14 -5.22 3.47
C ASP A 53 23.34 -5.68 2.25
N HIS A 54 23.96 -5.85 1.07
CA HIS A 54 23.37 -6.33 -0.21
C HIS A 54 21.89 -6.00 -0.51
N HIS A 55 21.36 -4.89 0.02
CA HIS A 55 19.95 -4.54 -0.08
C HIS A 55 19.78 -3.53 -1.22
N GLN A 56 19.20 -4.00 -2.32
CA GLN A 56 18.80 -3.15 -3.43
C GLN A 56 17.42 -2.56 -3.15
N ILE A 57 17.22 -1.30 -3.52
CA ILE A 57 15.88 -0.70 -3.55
C ILE A 57 15.07 -1.37 -4.67
N LEU A 58 13.79 -1.66 -4.38
CA LEU A 58 12.84 -2.09 -5.39
C LEU A 58 12.75 -1.06 -6.52
N SER A 59 12.97 -1.52 -7.75
CA SER A 59 12.86 -0.70 -8.95
C SER A 59 11.45 -0.12 -9.12
N ASN A 60 11.37 1.05 -9.77
CA ASN A 60 10.12 1.79 -10.01
C ASN A 60 9.35 2.21 -8.74
N GLN A 61 10.02 2.28 -7.59
CA GLN A 61 9.39 2.71 -6.35
C GLN A 61 9.69 4.18 -6.06
N ARG A 62 8.64 5.01 -5.99
CA ARG A 62 8.70 6.36 -5.42
C ARG A 62 8.68 6.26 -3.89
N PRO A 63 9.68 6.79 -3.16
CA PRO A 63 9.66 6.73 -1.70
C PRO A 63 8.61 7.67 -1.13
N PRO A 64 7.68 7.20 -0.29
CA PRO A 64 6.89 8.09 0.51
C PRO A 64 7.72 8.66 1.64
N CYS A 65 7.28 9.83 2.05
CA CYS A 65 7.95 10.63 3.03
C CYS A 65 6.99 10.98 4.16
N ALA A 66 7.30 10.58 5.38
CA ALA A 66 6.43 10.77 6.53
C ALA A 66 7.26 11.07 7.77
N ASN A 67 6.95 12.18 8.44
CA ASN A 67 7.65 12.66 9.65
C ASN A 67 9.17 12.77 9.50
N GLY A 68 9.65 13.33 8.38
CA GLY A 68 11.08 13.47 8.10
C GLY A 68 11.81 12.15 7.82
N LEU A 69 11.06 11.06 7.57
CA LEU A 69 11.61 9.76 7.22
C LEU A 69 11.17 9.38 5.80
N LEU A 70 12.10 8.86 5.02
CA LEU A 70 11.87 8.30 3.70
C LEU A 70 11.90 6.77 3.74
N TYR A 71 11.05 6.14 2.94
CA TYR A 71 10.83 4.70 3.01
C TYR A 71 10.93 4.03 1.64
N TRP A 72 11.62 2.88 1.59
CA TRP A 72 11.67 2.01 0.41
C TRP A 72 11.47 0.55 0.82
N LEU A 73 11.04 -0.28 -0.14
CA LEU A 73 11.09 -1.73 -0.02
C LEU A 73 12.38 -2.24 -0.65
N THR A 74 12.90 -3.34 -0.11
CA THR A 74 14.02 -4.04 -0.75
C THR A 74 13.54 -4.92 -1.89
N GLY A 75 14.26 -4.91 -3.01
CA GLY A 75 14.15 -5.91 -4.08
C GLY A 75 15.16 -7.05 -3.93
N ASP A 76 15.21 -7.92 -4.94
CA ASP A 76 16.31 -8.88 -5.11
C ASP A 76 17.63 -8.19 -5.52
N GLU A 77 18.66 -8.96 -5.86
CA GLU A 77 19.97 -8.45 -6.25
C GLU A 77 19.95 -7.52 -7.48
N GLN A 78 18.90 -7.60 -8.29
CA GLN A 78 18.67 -6.77 -9.47
C GLN A 78 17.60 -5.70 -9.24
N GLY A 79 17.11 -5.55 -8.00
CA GLY A 79 16.05 -4.60 -7.66
C GLY A 79 14.66 -5.00 -8.18
N TYR A 80 14.46 -6.27 -8.55
CA TYR A 80 13.15 -6.79 -8.91
C TYR A 80 12.35 -7.25 -7.69
N PRO A 81 11.03 -7.44 -7.83
CA PRO A 81 10.22 -7.91 -6.73
C PRO A 81 10.69 -9.24 -6.15
N SER A 82 10.81 -9.28 -4.82
CA SER A 82 11.27 -10.45 -4.06
C SER A 82 10.32 -10.78 -2.91
N THR A 83 10.31 -12.03 -2.47
CA THR A 83 9.60 -12.48 -1.25
C THR A 83 10.40 -12.21 0.02
N GLN A 84 11.70 -11.86 -0.09
CA GLN A 84 12.56 -11.50 1.04
C GLN A 84 12.56 -9.99 1.30
N THR A 85 11.37 -9.39 1.30
CA THR A 85 11.21 -7.94 1.36
C THR A 85 11.42 -7.41 2.79
N LYS A 86 12.22 -6.36 2.91
CA LYS A 86 12.41 -5.55 4.11
C LYS A 86 12.07 -4.09 3.81
N LEU A 87 11.98 -3.28 4.86
CA LEU A 87 11.78 -1.84 4.79
C LEU A 87 13.13 -1.13 5.01
N ILE A 88 13.53 -0.28 4.07
CA ILE A 88 14.62 0.67 4.23
C ILE A 88 14.00 1.97 4.74
N VAL A 89 14.56 2.52 5.81
CA VAL A 89 14.18 3.79 6.41
C VAL A 89 15.38 4.71 6.35
N PHE A 90 15.22 5.90 5.77
CA PHE A 90 16.22 6.96 5.84
C PHE A 90 15.68 8.09 6.71
N ASP A 91 16.44 8.44 7.74
CA ASP A 91 16.13 9.58 8.58
C ASP A 91 16.86 10.81 8.05
N ILE A 92 16.07 11.79 7.60
CA ILE A 92 16.59 13.04 7.04
C ILE A 92 17.35 13.85 8.09
N HIS A 93 16.92 13.83 9.35
CA HIS A 93 17.49 14.66 10.40
C HIS A 93 18.83 14.13 10.89
N THR A 94 18.99 12.80 10.87
CA THR A 94 20.24 12.15 11.30
C THR A 94 21.12 11.74 10.12
N GLU A 95 20.61 11.82 8.89
CA GLU A 95 21.23 11.34 7.65
C GLU A 95 21.61 9.86 7.71
N MET A 96 20.83 9.06 8.45
CA MET A 96 21.13 7.66 8.71
C MET A 96 20.10 6.73 8.07
N PHE A 97 20.61 5.67 7.44
CA PHE A 97 19.80 4.57 6.95
C PHE A 97 19.65 3.47 8.00
N GLN A 98 18.48 2.84 8.00
CA GLN A 98 18.16 1.67 8.81
C GLN A 98 17.38 0.68 7.96
N VAL A 99 17.67 -0.61 8.12
CA VAL A 99 16.88 -1.69 7.52
C VAL A 99 16.10 -2.40 8.61
N THR A 100 14.79 -2.47 8.45
CA THR A 100 13.88 -3.10 9.40
C THR A 100 13.01 -4.14 8.70
N SER A 101 12.57 -5.15 9.43
CA SER A 101 11.57 -6.09 8.92
C SER A 101 10.27 -5.37 8.53
N THR A 102 9.54 -5.94 7.58
CA THR A 102 8.15 -5.52 7.31
C THR A 102 7.28 -5.74 8.55
N PRO A 103 6.19 -4.97 8.71
CA PRO A 103 5.29 -5.13 9.85
C PRO A 103 4.67 -6.54 9.91
N PRO A 104 4.28 -7.03 11.11
CA PRO A 104 3.85 -8.41 11.31
C PRO A 104 2.54 -8.80 10.62
N PHE A 105 1.76 -7.83 10.12
CA PHE A 105 0.54 -8.09 9.35
C PHE A 105 0.81 -8.34 7.86
N ILE A 106 2.02 -8.02 7.38
CA ILE A 106 2.48 -8.37 6.04
C ILE A 106 2.86 -9.85 6.04
N THR A 107 2.38 -10.59 5.04
CA THR A 107 2.74 -11.99 4.90
C THR A 107 4.27 -12.13 4.77
N PRO A 108 4.92 -13.04 5.53
CA PRO A 108 6.39 -13.14 5.54
C PRO A 108 7.05 -13.36 4.17
N ASP A 109 6.34 -13.97 3.23
CA ASP A 109 6.76 -14.23 1.85
C ASP A 109 6.01 -13.36 0.83
N ALA A 110 5.37 -12.27 1.27
CA ALA A 110 4.75 -11.30 0.38
C ALA A 110 5.80 -10.73 -0.59
N SER A 111 5.51 -10.84 -1.87
CA SER A 111 6.32 -10.19 -2.89
C SER A 111 6.17 -8.67 -2.78
N SER A 112 7.29 -7.94 -2.85
CA SER A 112 7.30 -6.47 -2.70
C SER A 112 6.35 -5.72 -3.67
N ASP A 113 6.05 -6.25 -4.85
CA ASP A 113 5.08 -5.66 -5.80
C ASP A 113 3.62 -5.74 -5.32
N LYS A 114 3.35 -6.52 -4.26
CA LYS A 114 2.07 -6.59 -3.57
C LYS A 114 1.98 -5.66 -2.38
N ILE A 115 3.07 -5.01 -2.01
CA ILE A 115 3.13 -4.13 -0.84
C ILE A 115 3.06 -2.67 -1.31
N GLY A 116 2.03 -1.95 -0.87
CA GLY A 116 1.89 -0.52 -1.13
C GLY A 116 2.46 0.31 0.02
N LEU A 117 3.34 1.27 -0.27
CA LEU A 117 3.81 2.30 0.67
C LEU A 117 3.32 3.68 0.24
N CYS A 118 2.81 4.48 1.17
CA CYS A 118 2.45 5.88 0.91
C CYS A 118 2.52 6.74 2.17
N ASN A 119 2.55 8.06 1.98
CA ASN A 119 2.25 9.01 3.05
C ASN A 119 0.72 9.21 3.08
N LEU A 120 0.11 8.94 4.23
CA LEU A 120 -1.29 9.28 4.47
C LEU A 120 -1.40 10.16 5.72
N ASN A 121 -1.76 11.43 5.51
CA ASN A 121 -1.89 12.45 6.55
C ASN A 121 -0.63 12.59 7.44
N GLY A 122 0.55 12.62 6.83
CA GLY A 122 1.85 12.75 7.52
C GLY A 122 2.39 11.45 8.11
N ARG A 123 1.65 10.34 8.01
CA ARG A 123 2.03 9.04 8.58
C ARG A 123 2.37 8.06 7.48
N LEU A 124 3.33 7.18 7.76
CA LEU A 124 3.61 6.05 6.89
C LEU A 124 2.41 5.10 6.89
N CYS A 125 1.83 4.90 5.71
CA CYS A 125 0.79 3.93 5.45
C CYS A 125 1.37 2.77 4.62
N ILE A 126 1.13 1.55 5.07
CA ILE A 126 1.55 0.29 4.45
C ILE A 126 0.32 -0.58 4.21
N SER A 127 0.30 -1.28 3.09
CA SER A 127 -0.73 -2.27 2.77
C SER A 127 -0.15 -3.46 2.02
N GLU A 128 -0.87 -4.58 2.04
CA GLU A 128 -0.57 -5.77 1.24
C GLU A 128 -1.82 -6.14 0.43
N LEU A 129 -1.65 -6.32 -0.88
CA LEU A 129 -2.63 -6.96 -1.74
C LEU A 129 -2.50 -8.47 -1.64
N LYS A 130 -3.46 -9.10 -0.96
CA LYS A 130 -3.48 -10.55 -0.76
C LYS A 130 -4.04 -11.29 -1.97
N GLY A 131 -3.72 -12.58 -2.06
CA GLY A 131 -4.20 -13.46 -3.14
C GLY A 131 -5.73 -13.62 -3.20
N ASP A 132 -6.45 -13.32 -2.12
CA ASP A 132 -7.91 -13.29 -2.08
C ASP A 132 -8.51 -11.94 -2.55
N CYS A 133 -7.70 -11.08 -3.17
CA CYS A 133 -8.07 -9.75 -3.66
C CYS A 133 -8.46 -8.77 -2.54
N LYS A 134 -8.14 -9.06 -1.29
CA LYS A 134 -8.29 -8.10 -0.19
C LYS A 134 -7.02 -7.32 0.02
N GLN A 135 -7.19 -6.04 0.34
CA GLN A 135 -6.10 -5.15 0.71
C GLN A 135 -6.47 -4.42 2.00
N GLU A 136 -5.61 -4.54 3.01
CA GLU A 136 -5.76 -3.86 4.29
C GLU A 136 -4.73 -2.75 4.42
N PHE A 137 -5.19 -1.57 4.84
CA PHE A 137 -4.36 -0.39 5.00
C PHE A 137 -4.09 -0.15 6.48
N TRP A 138 -2.81 0.02 6.80
CA TRP A 138 -2.31 0.19 8.15
C TRP A 138 -1.37 1.38 8.18
N TRP A 139 -1.40 2.16 9.25
CA TRP A 139 -0.42 3.23 9.46
C TRP A 139 0.41 3.03 10.72
N ARG A 140 1.60 3.63 10.71
CA ARG A 140 2.49 3.60 11.86
C ARG A 140 2.03 4.60 12.92
N VAL A 141 1.95 4.15 14.16
CA VAL A 141 1.73 4.99 15.34
C VAL A 141 3.09 5.39 15.89
N GLU A 142 3.39 6.69 15.81
CA GLU A 142 4.71 7.30 16.05
C GLU A 142 5.37 6.89 17.37
N GLU A 143 4.59 6.72 18.45
CA GLU A 143 5.14 6.61 19.80
C GLU A 143 5.57 5.20 20.23
N CYS A 144 5.30 4.14 19.43
CA CYS A 144 5.46 2.76 19.93
C CYS A 144 5.89 1.69 18.92
N ASN A 145 6.30 2.03 17.69
CA ASN A 145 6.45 1.04 16.59
C ASN A 145 5.19 0.17 16.40
N LYS A 146 4.03 0.70 16.81
CA LYS A 146 2.74 0.02 16.72
C LYS A 146 2.11 0.38 15.38
N TRP A 147 1.26 -0.51 14.92
CA TRP A 147 0.52 -0.36 13.69
C TRP A 147 -0.96 -0.42 13.98
N GLU A 148 -1.71 0.47 13.36
CA GLU A 148 -3.16 0.53 13.49
C GLU A 148 -3.79 0.36 12.11
N ARG A 149 -4.80 -0.52 12.05
CA ARG A 149 -5.59 -0.75 10.84
C ARG A 149 -6.52 0.44 10.62
N ILE A 150 -6.50 1.00 9.42
CA ILE A 150 -7.33 2.14 9.04
C ILE A 150 -8.62 1.63 8.38
N PHE A 151 -8.48 0.90 7.28
CA PHE A 151 -9.60 0.34 6.51
C PHE A 151 -9.14 -0.84 5.65
N SER A 152 -10.10 -1.48 4.99
CA SER A 152 -9.87 -2.61 4.09
C SER A 152 -10.72 -2.48 2.84
N VAL A 153 -10.18 -2.92 1.70
CA VAL A 153 -10.87 -2.93 0.41
C VAL A 153 -10.88 -4.36 -0.13
N ASP A 154 -12.01 -4.75 -0.72
CA ASP A 154 -12.13 -5.97 -1.52
C ASP A 154 -12.15 -5.58 -3.01
N LEU A 155 -11.06 -5.87 -3.70
CA LEU A 155 -10.87 -5.53 -5.10
C LEU A 155 -11.82 -6.27 -6.04
N ASN A 156 -12.36 -7.44 -5.66
CA ASN A 156 -13.41 -8.07 -6.46
C ASN A 156 -14.65 -7.18 -6.50
N SER A 157 -15.00 -6.61 -5.35
CA SER A 157 -16.17 -5.75 -5.17
C SER A 157 -15.97 -4.35 -5.78
N THR A 158 -14.72 -3.86 -5.88
CA THR A 158 -14.41 -2.53 -6.44
C THR A 158 -13.83 -2.57 -7.86
N SER A 159 -13.66 -3.75 -8.45
CA SER A 159 -13.01 -3.95 -9.76
C SER A 159 -13.59 -3.10 -10.89
N CYS A 160 -14.91 -2.85 -10.88
CA CYS A 160 -15.59 -2.05 -11.90
C CYS A 160 -15.17 -0.57 -11.88
N TRP A 161 -14.68 -0.04 -10.75
CA TRP A 161 -14.22 1.35 -10.62
C TRP A 161 -12.84 1.57 -11.23
N PHE A 162 -12.12 0.49 -11.49
CA PHE A 162 -10.75 0.49 -11.96
C PHE A 162 -10.59 -0.17 -13.33
N GLY A 163 -11.69 -0.43 -14.04
CA GLY A 163 -11.67 -1.09 -15.34
C GLY A 163 -11.26 -2.57 -15.31
N GLY A 164 -11.28 -3.22 -14.15
CA GLY A 164 -10.93 -4.62 -13.97
C GLY A 164 -10.27 -4.93 -12.61
N ILE A 165 -9.92 -6.20 -12.42
CA ILE A 165 -9.11 -6.63 -11.26
C ILE A 165 -7.66 -6.23 -11.53
N THR A 166 -7.11 -5.39 -10.65
CA THR A 166 -5.69 -5.04 -10.67
C THR A 166 -4.86 -6.11 -9.95
N SER A 167 -3.65 -6.36 -10.45
CA SER A 167 -2.64 -7.19 -9.78
C SER A 167 -1.74 -6.39 -8.85
N GLN A 168 -1.97 -5.08 -8.73
CA GLN A 168 -1.17 -4.14 -7.97
C GLN A 168 -1.96 -3.50 -6.81
N PRO A 169 -1.28 -3.15 -5.70
CA PRO A 169 -1.92 -2.51 -4.56
C PRO A 169 -2.49 -1.13 -4.91
N LEU A 170 -3.68 -0.84 -4.39
CA LEU A 170 -4.24 0.52 -4.36
C LEU A 170 -3.43 1.41 -3.41
N THR A 171 -3.40 2.71 -3.70
CA THR A 171 -2.71 3.71 -2.88
C THR A 171 -3.71 4.75 -2.36
N PRO A 172 -3.87 4.92 -1.04
CA PRO A 172 -4.68 6.01 -0.51
C PRO A 172 -3.94 7.33 -0.61
N LEU A 173 -4.60 8.33 -1.18
CA LEU A 173 -4.04 9.68 -1.35
C LEU A 173 -4.52 10.65 -0.27
N ALA A 174 -5.76 10.48 0.17
CA ALA A 174 -6.37 11.33 1.19
C ALA A 174 -7.44 10.56 1.95
N ILE A 175 -7.57 10.84 3.25
CA ILE A 175 -8.62 10.27 4.09
C ILE A 175 -9.33 11.39 4.86
N SER A 176 -10.66 11.40 4.77
CA SER A 176 -11.55 12.26 5.55
C SER A 176 -12.30 11.40 6.56
N ARG A 177 -11.96 11.54 7.85
CA ARG A 177 -12.66 10.83 8.92
C ARG A 177 -14.07 11.35 9.14
N ASP A 178 -14.27 12.67 9.00
CA ASP A 178 -15.57 13.31 9.22
C ASP A 178 -16.63 12.86 8.19
N ASN A 179 -16.20 12.69 6.94
CA ASN A 179 -17.06 12.22 5.86
C ASN A 179 -16.95 10.71 5.61
N ASN A 180 -16.13 10.02 6.41
CA ASN A 180 -15.82 8.60 6.28
C ASN A 180 -15.44 8.18 4.85
N LYS A 181 -14.58 8.95 4.20
CA LYS A 181 -14.18 8.76 2.80
C LYS A 181 -12.67 8.65 2.65
N VAL A 182 -12.24 7.88 1.67
CA VAL A 182 -10.84 7.76 1.27
C VAL A 182 -10.73 7.87 -0.24
N VAL A 183 -9.79 8.68 -0.73
CA VAL A 183 -9.46 8.75 -2.14
C VAL A 183 -8.38 7.73 -2.43
N LEU A 184 -8.67 6.80 -3.34
CA LEU A 184 -7.76 5.73 -3.76
C LEU A 184 -7.30 5.98 -5.19
N SER A 185 -6.04 5.68 -5.45
CA SER A 185 -5.47 5.63 -6.80
C SER A 185 -4.88 4.26 -7.11
N LEU A 186 -4.79 3.97 -8.40
CA LEU A 186 -3.95 2.89 -8.90
C LEU A 186 -2.63 3.46 -9.38
N SER A 187 -1.52 2.90 -8.93
CA SER A 187 -0.15 3.35 -9.18
C SER A 187 0.23 3.57 -10.65
N TYR A 188 -0.48 2.97 -11.62
CA TYR A 188 -0.22 3.10 -13.06
C TYR A 188 -1.41 3.60 -13.89
N GLN A 189 -2.53 3.94 -13.25
CA GLN A 189 -3.66 4.55 -13.94
C GLN A 189 -3.98 5.87 -13.25
N GLU A 190 -4.21 6.92 -14.02
CA GLU A 190 -4.78 8.20 -13.53
C GLU A 190 -6.24 8.04 -13.07
N SER A 191 -6.61 6.86 -12.57
CA SER A 191 -7.91 6.50 -12.03
C SER A 191 -7.94 6.91 -10.55
N LEU A 192 -8.59 8.03 -10.27
CA LEU A 192 -8.90 8.49 -8.92
C LEU A 192 -10.32 8.05 -8.56
N VAL A 193 -10.49 7.38 -7.43
CA VAL A 193 -11.79 6.90 -6.95
C VAL A 193 -12.03 7.40 -5.52
N ASP A 194 -13.19 8.02 -5.29
CA ASP A 194 -13.72 8.32 -3.95
C ASP A 194 -14.37 7.04 -3.40
N PHE A 195 -13.77 6.47 -2.36
CA PHE A 195 -14.24 5.27 -1.67
C PHE A 195 -14.86 5.67 -0.33
N ASP A 196 -16.13 5.30 -0.15
CA ASP A 196 -16.83 5.51 1.12
C ASP A 196 -16.57 4.32 2.07
N LEU A 197 -15.97 4.61 3.23
CA LEU A 197 -15.62 3.63 4.25
C LEU A 197 -16.86 3.02 4.93
N ASP A 198 -18.01 3.70 4.90
CA ASP A 198 -19.30 3.17 5.37
C ASP A 198 -19.96 2.23 4.36
N LEU A 199 -19.50 2.18 3.09
CA LEU A 199 -20.00 1.16 2.16
C LEU A 199 -19.67 -0.24 2.65
N THR A 200 -18.63 -0.45 3.46
CA THR A 200 -18.40 -1.73 4.14
C THR A 200 -19.59 -2.14 5.02
N ARG A 201 -20.28 -1.19 5.67
CA ARG A 201 -21.54 -1.44 6.40
C ARG A 201 -22.71 -1.64 5.45
N LEU A 202 -22.84 -0.84 4.39
CA LEU A 202 -23.94 -0.97 3.44
C LEU A 202 -23.88 -2.27 2.64
N PHE A 203 -22.71 -2.75 2.24
CA PHE A 203 -22.53 -4.05 1.60
C PHE A 203 -22.85 -5.21 2.55
N ILE A 204 -22.43 -5.14 3.82
CA ILE A 204 -22.83 -6.13 4.84
C ILE A 204 -24.35 -6.11 5.05
N ILE A 205 -24.96 -4.93 5.16
CA ILE A 205 -26.42 -4.79 5.28
C ILE A 205 -27.13 -5.32 4.02
N CYS A 206 -26.62 -5.05 2.83
CA CYS A 206 -27.18 -5.55 1.57
C CYS A 206 -27.10 -7.08 1.50
N ILE A 207 -25.95 -7.69 1.86
CA ILE A 207 -25.80 -9.15 1.91
C ILE A 207 -26.74 -9.75 2.95
N ILE A 208 -26.87 -9.15 4.14
CA ILE A 208 -27.83 -9.59 5.17
C ILE A 208 -29.27 -9.48 4.67
N LEU A 209 -29.65 -8.36 4.02
CA LEU A 209 -31.01 -8.18 3.50
C LEU A 209 -31.32 -9.15 2.34
N VAL A 210 -30.37 -9.38 1.43
CA VAL A 210 -30.51 -10.32 0.32
C VAL A 210 -30.60 -11.76 0.83
N THR A 211 -29.79 -12.14 1.81
CA THR A 211 -29.85 -13.47 2.43
C THR A 211 -31.14 -13.67 3.23
N MET A 212 -31.60 -12.66 3.96
CA MET A 212 -32.90 -12.70 4.67
C MET A 212 -34.08 -12.78 3.71
N ALA A 213 -34.05 -12.06 2.58
CA ALA A 213 -35.08 -12.15 1.54
C ALA A 213 -35.12 -13.53 0.88
N TRP A 214 -33.96 -14.12 0.60
CA TRP A 214 -33.84 -15.49 0.08
C TRP A 214 -34.42 -16.53 1.06
N LEU A 215 -34.09 -16.43 2.35
CA LEU A 215 -34.64 -17.31 3.40
C LEU A 215 -36.16 -17.16 3.53
N PHE A 216 -36.69 -15.94 3.40
CA PHE A 216 -38.12 -15.69 3.44
C PHE A 216 -38.87 -16.31 2.26
N LEU A 217 -38.32 -16.23 1.05
CA LEU A 217 -38.86 -16.89 -0.15
C LEU A 217 -38.85 -18.41 0.00
N ILE A 218 -37.74 -18.99 0.49
CA ILE A 218 -37.66 -20.42 0.80
C ILE A 218 -38.75 -20.81 1.79
N PHE A 219 -38.92 -20.05 2.88
CA PHE A 219 -39.97 -20.31 3.88
C PHE A 219 -41.38 -20.25 3.29
N GLN A 220 -41.69 -19.27 2.42
CA GLN A 220 -42.97 -19.19 1.73
C GLN A 220 -43.23 -20.40 0.82
N VAL A 221 -42.22 -20.84 0.08
CA VAL A 221 -42.32 -22.03 -0.79
C VAL A 221 -42.58 -23.28 0.06
N TYR A 222 -41.81 -23.51 1.12
CA TYR A 222 -42.01 -24.65 2.02
C TYR A 222 -43.39 -24.61 2.71
N HIS A 223 -43.85 -23.45 3.16
CA HIS A 223 -45.17 -23.29 3.76
C HIS A 223 -46.28 -23.60 2.75
N SER A 224 -46.13 -23.15 1.50
CA SER A 224 -47.08 -23.42 0.43
C SER A 224 -47.14 -24.90 0.07
N LEU A 225 -45.98 -25.57 -0.03
CA LEU A 225 -45.89 -27.03 -0.23
C LEU A 225 -46.48 -27.82 0.94
N PHE A 226 -46.27 -27.36 2.18
CA PHE A 226 -46.84 -27.99 3.37
C PHE A 226 -48.36 -27.88 3.40
N LEU A 227 -48.93 -26.73 3.03
CA LEU A 227 -50.37 -26.56 2.87
C LEU A 227 -50.93 -27.41 1.73
N LEU A 228 -50.21 -27.52 0.61
CA LEU A 228 -50.59 -28.38 -0.51
C LEU A 228 -50.61 -29.85 -0.09
N SER A 229 -49.57 -30.31 0.63
CA SER A 229 -49.48 -31.66 1.19
C SER A 229 -50.65 -31.96 2.14
N LYS A 230 -50.99 -31.02 3.04
CA LYS A 230 -52.17 -31.16 3.92
C LYS A 230 -53.48 -31.22 3.14
N THR A 231 -53.58 -30.51 2.03
CA THR A 231 -54.78 -30.50 1.18
C THR A 231 -54.91 -31.82 0.40
N ILE A 232 -53.81 -32.33 -0.14
CA ILE A 232 -53.76 -33.62 -0.84
C ILE A 232 -54.09 -34.78 0.12
N CYS A 233 -53.54 -34.78 1.35
CA CYS A 233 -53.89 -35.79 2.36
C CYS A 233 -55.35 -35.73 2.86
N ARG A 234 -56.09 -34.64 2.61
CA ARG A 234 -57.53 -34.55 2.93
C ARG A 234 -58.43 -35.01 1.78
N LEU A 235 -57.88 -35.17 0.58
CA LEU A 235 -58.59 -35.56 -0.64
C LEU A 235 -58.42 -37.05 -0.98
N GLN A 236 -57.72 -37.81 -0.13
CA GLN A 236 -57.42 -39.22 -0.26
C GLN A 236 -58.01 -39.98 0.92
#